data_AF-A0A399Z977-F1
#
_entry.id   AF-A0A399Z977-F1
#
_cell.length_a   1.000
_cell.length_b   1.000
_cell.length_c   1.000
_cell.angle_alpha   90.00
_cell.angle_beta   90.00
_cell.angle_gamma   90.00
#
_symmetry.space_group_name_H-M   'P 1'
#
loop_
_entity.id
_entity.type
_entity.pdbx_description
1 polymer ?
#
loop_
_entity_poly.entity_id
_entity_poly.type
_entity_poly.pdbx_seq_one_letter_code
_entity_poly.pdbx_strand_id
1 'polypeptide(L)'
;MKKFWNSAPLHVFFAAAYAPLALLAFNLDQVAPGVVVRPLWMSLALALGLLLLLRVLARDWRRAGLIAALFVVLFFSYGHIYNLLKGIQPGGIALFRHRTLLVVWMLIGAGGTWYFWKKPLPLATVTAALNLATLVLVVMPLTQILVPVIADGLAGARSGRGPAVETGSASPSANEPDIYYIVLDAHG
;
A
#
# COMPACT_ATOMS: atom_id res chain seq x y z
N MET A 1 13.14 -20.87 13.54
CA MET A 1 12.30 -19.73 13.10
C MET A 1 12.75 -18.38 13.69
N LYS A 2 12.91 -18.22 15.01
CA LYS A 2 13.38 -16.95 15.64
C LYS A 2 14.66 -16.35 15.02
N LYS A 3 15.63 -17.19 14.65
CA LYS A 3 16.90 -16.74 14.03
C LYS A 3 16.71 -16.03 12.68
N PHE A 4 15.76 -16.48 11.86
CA PHE A 4 15.43 -15.87 10.57
C PHE A 4 14.71 -14.53 10.77
N TRP A 5 13.69 -14.49 11.63
CA TRP A 5 12.95 -13.26 11.94
C TRP A 5 13.84 -12.12 12.44
N ASN A 6 14.86 -12.44 13.22
CA ASN A 6 15.78 -11.43 13.77
C ASN A 6 16.90 -11.02 12.81
N SER A 7 17.03 -11.68 11.66
CA SER A 7 18.14 -11.48 10.72
C SER A 7 17.70 -11.03 9.34
N ALA A 8 16.52 -11.44 8.90
CA ALA A 8 15.93 -11.05 7.63
C ALA A 8 15.21 -9.70 7.77
N PRO A 9 15.51 -8.70 6.91
CA PRO A 9 14.88 -7.39 6.95
C PRO A 9 13.49 -7.40 6.27
N LEU A 10 12.58 -8.24 6.76
CA LEU A 10 11.22 -8.41 6.19
C LEU A 10 10.40 -7.11 6.22
N HIS A 11 10.67 -6.25 7.18
CA HIS A 11 10.03 -4.95 7.33
C HIS A 11 10.14 -4.06 6.10
N VAL A 12 11.19 -4.24 5.27
CA VAL A 12 11.33 -3.51 4.00
C VAL A 12 10.18 -3.87 3.06
N PHE A 13 9.84 -5.15 2.96
CA PHE A 13 8.77 -5.64 2.09
C PHE A 13 7.39 -5.33 2.66
N PHE A 14 7.21 -5.50 3.98
CA PHE A 14 5.95 -5.12 4.62
C PHE A 14 5.68 -3.61 4.49
N ALA A 15 6.68 -2.76 4.72
CA ALA A 15 6.54 -1.32 4.51
C ALA A 15 6.24 -0.97 3.05
N ALA A 16 6.87 -1.64 2.07
CA ALA A 16 6.62 -1.41 0.66
C ALA A 16 5.26 -1.92 0.18
N ALA A 17 4.73 -2.98 0.80
CA ALA A 17 3.40 -3.51 0.54
C ALA A 17 2.30 -2.64 1.16
N TYR A 18 2.58 -1.98 2.28
CA TYR A 18 1.59 -1.21 3.02
C TYR A 18 0.88 -0.15 2.16
N ALA A 19 1.62 0.71 1.46
CA ALA A 19 1.03 1.81 0.71
C ALA A 19 0.02 1.37 -0.38
N PRO A 20 0.35 0.45 -1.31
CA PRO A 20 -0.62 -0.01 -2.31
C PRO A 20 -1.81 -0.74 -1.68
N LEU A 21 -1.60 -1.53 -0.61
CA LEU A 21 -2.69 -2.21 0.10
C LEU A 21 -3.61 -1.23 0.82
N ALA A 22 -3.06 -0.23 1.52
CA ALA A 22 -3.85 0.79 2.20
C ALA A 22 -4.65 1.64 1.21
N LEU A 23 -4.08 1.95 0.05
CA LEU A 23 -4.78 2.67 -1.00
C LEU A 23 -5.94 1.84 -1.56
N LEU A 24 -5.74 0.54 -1.81
CA LEU A 24 -6.83 -0.34 -2.22
C LEU A 24 -7.90 -0.43 -1.12
N ALA A 25 -7.51 -0.66 0.12
CA ALA A 25 -8.43 -0.79 1.25
C ALA A 25 -9.33 0.46 1.41
N PHE A 26 -8.76 1.66 1.24
CA PHE A 26 -9.51 2.91 1.29
C PHE A 26 -10.46 3.11 0.11
N ASN A 27 -10.17 2.51 -1.05
CA ASN A 27 -10.94 2.69 -2.28
C ASN A 27 -11.63 1.39 -2.74
N LEU A 28 -11.86 0.44 -1.83
CA LEU A 28 -12.36 -0.90 -2.18
C LEU A 28 -13.72 -0.85 -2.89
N ASP A 29 -14.55 0.14 -2.53
CA ASP A 29 -15.86 0.36 -3.15
C ASP A 29 -15.78 1.06 -4.53
N GLN A 30 -14.61 1.58 -4.90
CA GLN A 30 -14.41 2.37 -6.11
C GLN A 30 -13.57 1.65 -7.17
N VAL A 31 -12.69 0.73 -6.76
CA VAL A 31 -11.76 0.04 -7.67
C VAL A 31 -11.77 -1.47 -7.46
N ALA A 32 -11.70 -2.21 -8.56
CA ALA A 32 -11.59 -3.66 -8.50
C ALA A 32 -10.31 -4.11 -7.77
N PRO A 33 -10.37 -5.14 -6.90
CA PRO A 33 -9.21 -5.61 -6.13
C PRO A 33 -8.00 -5.98 -6.99
N GLY A 34 -8.20 -6.46 -8.22
CA GLY A 34 -7.14 -6.83 -9.15
C GLY A 34 -6.21 -5.68 -9.56
N VAL A 35 -6.65 -4.41 -9.43
CA VAL A 35 -5.87 -3.23 -9.80
C VAL A 35 -4.60 -3.09 -8.93
N VAL A 36 -4.63 -3.58 -7.68
CA VAL A 36 -3.49 -3.47 -6.75
C VAL A 36 -2.30 -4.33 -7.15
N VAL A 37 -2.50 -5.35 -7.99
CA VAL A 37 -1.47 -6.37 -8.29
C VAL A 37 -0.22 -5.72 -8.90
N ARG A 38 -0.40 -4.85 -9.91
CA ARG A 38 0.72 -4.15 -10.57
C ARG A 38 1.49 -3.24 -9.60
N PRO A 39 0.87 -2.27 -8.91
CA PRO A 39 1.59 -1.39 -8.00
C PRO A 39 2.21 -2.13 -6.80
N LEU A 40 1.59 -3.22 -6.31
CA LEU A 40 2.17 -4.06 -5.26
C LEU A 40 3.44 -4.78 -5.73
N TRP A 41 3.41 -5.39 -6.92
CA TRP A 41 4.61 -6.02 -7.47
C TRP A 41 5.72 -5.01 -7.77
N MET A 42 5.37 -3.84 -8.32
CA MET A 42 6.34 -2.77 -8.56
C MET A 42 6.96 -2.26 -7.25
N SER A 43 6.18 -2.05 -6.19
CA SER A 43 6.71 -1.59 -4.90
C SER A 43 7.63 -2.63 -4.27
N LEU A 44 7.24 -3.91 -4.30
CA LEU A 44 8.07 -5.02 -3.79
C LEU A 44 9.35 -5.19 -4.60
N ALA A 45 9.31 -5.08 -5.93
CA ALA A 45 10.47 -5.19 -6.80
C ALA A 45 11.46 -4.04 -6.57
N LEU A 46 10.96 -2.80 -6.46
CA LEU A 46 11.80 -1.64 -6.14
C LEU A 46 12.43 -1.76 -4.75
N ALA A 47 11.65 -2.21 -3.77
CA ALA A 47 12.14 -2.45 -2.41
C ALA A 47 13.21 -3.55 -2.37
N LEU A 48 13.04 -4.63 -3.13
CA LEU A 48 14.05 -5.68 -3.30
C LEU A 48 15.33 -5.11 -3.94
N GLY A 49 15.20 -4.40 -5.06
CA GLY A 49 16.35 -3.80 -5.76
C GLY A 49 17.14 -2.85 -4.86
N LEU A 50 16.43 -1.98 -4.13
CA LEU A 50 17.02 -1.07 -3.16
C LEU A 50 17.73 -1.83 -2.02
N LEU A 51 17.09 -2.86 -1.47
CA LEU A 51 17.68 -3.67 -0.41
C LEU A 51 18.96 -4.38 -0.89
N LEU A 52 18.95 -4.95 -2.09
CA LEU A 52 20.11 -5.63 -2.67
C LEU A 52 21.25 -4.65 -2.92
N LEU A 53 20.95 -3.47 -3.48
CA LEU A 53 21.94 -2.40 -3.66
C LEU A 53 22.58 -2.02 -2.31
N LEU A 54 21.75 -1.74 -1.30
CA LEU A 54 22.23 -1.38 0.02
C LEU A 54 22.94 -2.53 0.74
N ARG A 55 22.58 -3.79 0.44
CA ARG A 55 23.25 -4.97 0.99
C ARG A 55 24.69 -5.09 0.48
N VAL A 56 24.93 -4.76 -0.78
CA VAL A 56 26.28 -4.73 -1.37
C VAL A 56 27.12 -3.63 -0.71
N LEU A 57 26.52 -2.44 -0.53
CA LEU A 57 27.19 -1.28 0.06
C LEU A 57 27.48 -1.48 1.57
N ALA A 58 26.46 -1.83 2.36
CA ALA A 58 26.54 -1.94 3.82
C ALA A 58 27.17 -3.26 4.31
N ARG A 59 27.29 -4.26 3.43
CA ARG A 59 27.77 -5.62 3.71
C ARG A 59 27.04 -6.37 4.84
N ASP A 60 25.92 -5.84 5.32
CA ASP A 60 25.10 -6.39 6.40
C ASP A 60 23.60 -6.23 6.04
N TRP A 61 22.85 -7.34 6.11
CA TRP A 61 21.43 -7.36 5.76
C TRP A 61 20.55 -6.50 6.66
N ARG A 62 20.87 -6.42 7.95
CA ARG A 62 20.07 -5.67 8.92
C ARG A 62 20.29 -4.17 8.72
N ARG A 63 21.54 -3.72 8.55
CA ARG A 63 21.85 -2.32 8.24
C ARG A 63 21.22 -1.90 6.92
N ALA A 64 21.37 -2.71 5.87
CA ALA A 64 20.74 -2.47 4.59
C ALA A 64 19.21 -2.37 4.72
N GLY A 65 18.61 -3.24 5.54
CA GLY A 65 17.18 -3.22 5.84
C GLY A 65 16.70 -1.90 6.45
N LEU A 66 17.38 -1.41 7.50
CA LEU A 66 17.03 -0.15 8.15
C LEU A 66 17.06 1.04 7.18
N ILE A 67 18.11 1.11 6.36
CA ILE A 67 18.29 2.18 5.38
C ILE A 67 17.26 2.05 4.25
N ALA A 68 17.01 0.83 3.75
CA ALA A 68 16.00 0.59 2.73
C ALA A 68 14.60 0.99 3.22
N ALA A 69 14.23 0.59 4.44
CA ALA A 69 12.96 0.95 5.05
C ALA A 69 12.79 2.45 5.24
N LEU A 70 13.84 3.17 5.63
CA LEU A 70 13.85 4.63 5.68
C LEU A 70 13.47 5.23 4.32
N PHE A 71 14.12 4.80 3.24
CA PHE A 71 13.83 5.30 1.90
C PHE A 71 12.43 4.91 1.40
N VAL A 72 11.96 3.69 1.70
CA VAL A 72 10.59 3.25 1.39
C VAL A 72 9.58 4.18 2.07
N VAL A 73 9.75 4.46 3.36
CA VAL A 73 8.88 5.38 4.11
C VAL A 73 8.95 6.79 3.54
N LEU A 74 10.14 7.31 3.26
CA LEU A 74 10.31 8.66 2.69
C LEU A 74 9.63 8.79 1.32
N PHE A 75 9.79 7.78 0.46
CA PHE A 75 9.18 7.75 -0.87
C PHE A 75 7.65 7.78 -0.80
N PHE A 76 7.04 6.86 -0.05
CA PHE A 76 5.58 6.76 0.02
C PHE A 76 4.93 7.91 0.80
N SER A 77 5.61 8.46 1.83
CA SER A 77 5.06 9.56 2.62
C SER A 77 5.17 10.93 1.96
N TYR A 78 6.06 11.12 0.98
CA TYR A 78 6.33 12.43 0.38
C TYR A 78 5.06 13.11 -0.15
N GLY A 79 4.27 12.40 -0.96
CA GLY A 79 3.05 12.95 -1.55
C GLY A 79 1.99 13.32 -0.51
N HIS A 80 1.83 12.49 0.53
CA HIS A 80 0.89 12.75 1.63
C HIS A 80 1.30 13.99 2.44
N ILE A 81 2.58 14.09 2.81
CA ILE A 81 3.06 15.25 3.56
C ILE A 81 3.02 16.51 2.69
N TYR A 82 3.38 16.42 1.41
CA TYR A 82 3.22 17.54 0.49
C TYR A 82 1.76 18.02 0.42
N ASN A 83 0.80 17.11 0.25
CA ASN A 83 -0.61 17.45 0.18
C ASN A 83 -1.14 18.07 1.48
N LEU A 84 -0.65 17.63 2.63
CA LEU A 84 -0.99 18.20 3.93
C LEU A 84 -0.44 19.62 4.09
N LEU A 85 0.77 19.88 3.60
CA LEU A 85 1.49 21.12 3.87
C LEU A 85 1.33 22.20 2.77
N LYS A 86 1.01 21.83 1.52
CA LYS A 86 0.95 22.76 0.38
C LYS A 86 0.01 23.96 0.57
N GLY A 87 -1.02 23.81 1.40
CA GLY A 87 -1.98 24.88 1.70
C GLY A 87 -1.60 25.78 2.88
N ILE A 88 -0.58 25.40 3.67
CA ILE A 88 -0.18 26.12 4.87
C ILE A 88 0.82 27.22 4.47
N GLN A 89 0.49 28.47 4.75
CA GLN A 89 1.33 29.62 4.47
C GLN A 89 1.59 30.41 5.77
N PRO A 90 2.50 29.94 6.63
CA PRO A 90 2.86 30.67 7.85
C PRO A 90 3.40 32.04 7.48
N GLY A 91 2.71 33.11 7.91
CA GLY A 91 3.11 34.49 7.61
C GLY A 91 3.05 34.87 6.13
N GLY A 92 2.23 34.20 5.32
CA GLY A 92 2.08 34.51 3.88
C GLY A 92 3.23 34.00 2.99
N ILE A 93 4.19 33.27 3.56
CA ILE A 93 5.30 32.67 2.81
C ILE A 93 4.90 31.25 2.42
N ALA A 94 4.97 30.95 1.12
CA ALA A 94 4.79 29.60 0.59
C ALA A 94 6.01 28.70 0.90
N LEU A 95 6.17 28.35 2.19
CA LEU A 95 7.28 27.57 2.73
C LEU A 95 7.29 26.11 2.21
N PHE A 96 6.13 25.55 1.88
CA PHE A 96 5.98 24.13 1.51
C PHE A 96 5.83 23.91 0.00
N ARG A 97 6.67 24.58 -0.79
CA ARG A 97 6.81 24.27 -2.22
C ARG A 97 7.54 22.95 -2.42
N HIS A 98 7.36 22.31 -3.57
CA HIS A 98 8.04 21.06 -3.90
C HIS A 98 9.56 21.10 -3.66
N ARG A 99 10.22 22.20 -4.06
CA ARG A 99 11.68 22.35 -3.93
C ARG A 99 12.16 22.37 -2.48
N THR A 100 11.49 23.08 -1.60
CA THR A 100 11.89 23.17 -0.18
C THR A 100 11.63 21.85 0.53
N LEU A 101 10.49 21.20 0.26
CA LEU A 101 10.16 19.90 0.84
C LEU A 101 11.15 18.81 0.39
N LEU A 102 11.60 18.83 -0.87
CA LEU A 102 12.63 17.91 -1.37
C LEU A 102 13.95 18.06 -0.61
N VAL A 103 14.38 19.29 -0.32
CA VAL A 103 15.61 19.52 0.47
C VAL A 103 15.47 18.92 1.87
N VAL A 104 14.33 19.11 2.53
CA VAL A 104 14.04 18.49 3.84
C VAL A 104 14.10 16.96 3.75
N TRP A 105 13.48 16.35 2.74
CA TRP A 105 13.50 14.91 2.53
C TRP A 105 14.92 14.38 2.28
N MET A 106 15.73 15.09 1.49
CA MET A 106 17.13 14.74 1.27
C MET A 106 17.95 14.81 2.56
N LEU A 107 17.74 15.83 3.39
CA LEU A 107 18.41 15.95 4.68
C LEU A 107 18.02 14.81 5.64
N ILE A 108 16.74 14.46 5.71
CA ILE A 108 16.27 13.33 6.53
C ILE A 108 16.85 12.01 6.01
N GLY A 109 16.82 11.78 4.69
CA GLY A 109 17.38 10.59 4.06
C GLY A 109 18.88 10.45 4.31
N ALA A 110 19.65 11.52 4.09
CA ALA A 110 21.09 11.55 4.33
C ALA A 110 21.43 11.38 5.82
N GLY A 111 20.76 12.13 6.70
CA GLY A 111 20.97 12.06 8.15
C GLY A 111 20.62 10.68 8.72
N GLY A 112 19.48 10.11 8.33
CA GLY A 112 19.06 8.77 8.73
C GLY A 112 19.99 7.68 8.21
N THR A 113 20.42 7.79 6.95
CA THR A 113 21.42 6.87 6.37
C THR A 113 22.72 6.93 7.16
N TRP A 114 23.27 8.12 7.40
CA TRP A 114 24.48 8.30 8.20
C TRP A 114 24.33 7.73 9.62
N TYR A 115 23.20 7.98 10.27
CA TYR A 115 22.91 7.46 11.61
C TYR A 115 22.91 5.93 11.65
N PHE A 116 22.16 5.27 10.77
CA PHE A 116 22.10 3.80 10.72
C PHE A 116 23.41 3.15 10.26
N TRP A 117 24.21 3.88 9.49
CA TRP A 117 25.51 3.41 9.04
C TRP A 117 26.56 3.43 10.16
N LYS A 118 26.60 4.52 10.93
CA LYS A 118 27.70 4.78 11.89
C LYS A 118 27.40 4.31 13.30
N LYS A 119 26.13 4.23 13.71
CA LYS A 119 25.81 3.94 15.11
C LYS A 119 25.86 2.44 15.43
N PRO A 120 26.42 2.05 16.59
CA PRO A 120 26.44 0.67 17.06
C PRO A 120 25.07 0.30 17.65
N LEU A 121 24.08 0.07 16.78
CA LEU A 121 22.73 -0.31 17.18
C LEU A 121 22.64 -1.83 17.45
N PRO A 122 21.71 -2.27 18.33
CA PRO A 122 21.37 -3.68 18.48
C PRO A 122 20.52 -4.14 17.28
N LEU A 123 21.18 -4.29 16.12
CA LEU A 123 20.54 -4.47 14.81
C LEU A 123 19.54 -5.64 14.78
N ALA A 124 19.81 -6.72 15.52
CA ALA A 124 18.90 -7.87 15.59
C ALA A 124 17.56 -7.51 16.24
N THR A 125 17.61 -6.83 17.38
CA THR A 125 16.42 -6.40 18.14
C THR A 125 15.62 -5.38 17.36
N VAL A 126 16.29 -4.38 16.77
CA VAL A 126 15.62 -3.35 15.96
C VAL A 126 14.98 -3.97 14.72
N THR A 127 15.67 -4.87 14.02
CA THR A 127 15.10 -5.58 12.84
C THR A 127 13.86 -6.37 13.23
N ALA A 128 13.92 -7.12 14.34
CA ALA A 128 12.78 -7.91 14.80
C ALA A 128 11.58 -7.05 15.20
N ALA A 129 11.82 -5.92 15.87
CA ALA A 129 10.79 -4.96 16.25
C ALA A 129 10.14 -4.32 15.02
N LEU A 130 10.94 -3.90 14.03
CA LEU A 130 10.43 -3.34 12.78
C LEU A 130 9.66 -4.38 11.96
N ASN A 131 10.13 -5.62 11.90
CA ASN A 131 9.40 -6.71 11.21
C ASN A 131 8.02 -6.89 11.83
N LEU A 132 7.91 -6.85 13.16
CA LEU A 132 6.64 -6.97 13.86
C LEU A 132 5.75 -5.74 13.62
N ALA A 133 6.29 -4.53 13.78
CA ALA A 133 5.54 -3.30 13.61
C ALA A 133 4.96 -3.17 12.20
N THR A 134 5.77 -3.43 11.18
CA THR A 134 5.34 -3.37 9.77
C THR A 134 4.42 -4.51 9.38
N LEU A 135 4.59 -5.71 9.95
CA LEU A 135 3.62 -6.79 9.78
C LEU A 135 2.25 -6.37 10.32
N VAL A 136 2.19 -5.83 11.54
CA VAL A 136 0.94 -5.33 12.14
C VAL A 136 0.31 -4.25 11.27
N LEU A 137 1.11 -3.32 10.74
CA LEU A 137 0.63 -2.29 9.82
C LEU A 137 0.01 -2.86 8.54
N VAL A 138 0.59 -3.92 7.96
CA VAL A 138 0.07 -4.57 6.73
C VAL A 138 -1.17 -5.40 7.00
N VAL A 139 -1.30 -6.00 8.19
CA VAL A 139 -2.49 -6.77 8.58
C VAL A 139 -3.75 -5.89 8.59
N MET A 140 -3.65 -4.62 8.96
CA MET A 140 -4.81 -3.72 9.02
C MET A 140 -5.51 -3.49 7.66
N PRO A 141 -4.83 -3.06 6.57
CA PRO A 141 -5.49 -2.95 5.26
C PRO A 141 -5.84 -4.33 4.69
N LEU A 142 -5.09 -5.39 5.01
CA LEU A 142 -5.45 -6.74 4.57
C LEU A 142 -6.79 -7.20 5.14
N THR A 143 -7.09 -6.93 6.42
CA THR A 143 -8.38 -7.31 7.00
C THR A 143 -9.52 -6.50 6.39
N GLN A 144 -9.29 -5.21 6.11
CA GLN A 144 -10.25 -4.35 5.40
C GLN A 144 -10.56 -4.85 3.98
N ILE A 145 -9.57 -5.43 3.29
CA ILE A 145 -9.77 -6.00 1.95
C ILE A 145 -10.41 -7.38 2.01
N LEU A 146 -9.91 -8.28 2.87
CA LEU A 146 -10.31 -9.69 2.84
C LEU A 146 -11.68 -9.95 3.44
N VAL A 147 -12.07 -9.22 4.49
CA VAL A 147 -13.35 -9.48 5.18
C VAL A 147 -14.56 -9.26 4.24
N PRO A 148 -14.69 -8.12 3.54
CA PRO A 148 -15.80 -7.90 2.61
C PRO A 148 -15.75 -8.87 1.42
N VAL A 149 -14.58 -9.07 0.82
CA VAL A 149 -14.42 -9.97 -0.35
C VAL A 149 -14.87 -11.40 -0.05
N ILE A 150 -14.55 -11.92 1.14
CA ILE A 150 -14.98 -13.26 1.56
C ILE A 150 -16.49 -13.27 1.86
N ALA A 151 -17.02 -12.23 2.52
CA ALA A 151 -18.44 -12.13 2.82
C ALA A 151 -19.31 -12.11 1.55
N ASP A 152 -18.90 -11.31 0.55
CA ASP A 152 -19.59 -11.21 -0.74
C ASP A 152 -19.52 -12.51 -1.52
N GLY A 153 -18.35 -13.18 -1.52
CA GLY A 153 -18.20 -14.49 -2.16
C GLY A 153 -19.12 -15.56 -1.55
N LEU A 154 -19.25 -15.57 -0.22
CA LEU A 154 -20.16 -16.49 0.49
C LEU A 154 -21.63 -16.15 0.26
N ALA A 155 -21.99 -14.86 0.18
CA ALA A 155 -23.34 -14.42 -0.14
C ALA A 155 -23.72 -14.78 -1.58
N GLY A 156 -22.85 -14.52 -2.55
CA GLY A 156 -23.05 -14.89 -3.95
C GLY A 156 -23.19 -16.40 -4.15
N ALA A 157 -22.40 -17.20 -3.44
CA ALA A 157 -22.50 -18.66 -3.46
C ALA A 157 -23.82 -19.20 -2.86
N ARG A 158 -24.45 -18.45 -1.95
CA ARG A 158 -25.78 -18.78 -1.40
C ARG A 158 -26.90 -18.37 -2.35
N SER A 159 -26.79 -17.21 -2.98
CA SER A 159 -27.77 -16.73 -3.98
C SER A 159 -27.80 -17.60 -5.24
N GLY A 160 -26.65 -18.12 -5.69
CA GLY A 160 -26.56 -19.08 -6.80
C GLY A 160 -27.08 -20.50 -6.46
N ARG A 161 -27.49 -20.74 -5.21
CA ARG A 161 -28.10 -21.99 -4.72
C ARG A 161 -29.57 -21.83 -4.31
N GLY A 162 -30.16 -20.65 -4.52
CA GLY A 162 -31.61 -20.49 -4.41
C GLY A 162 -32.32 -21.40 -5.42
N PRO A 163 -33.58 -21.81 -5.16
CA PRO A 163 -34.36 -22.50 -6.19
C PRO A 163 -34.32 -21.63 -7.45
N ALA A 164 -34.04 -22.25 -8.59
CA ALA A 164 -34.14 -21.55 -9.86
C ALA A 164 -35.51 -20.86 -9.87
N VAL A 165 -35.50 -19.53 -9.80
CA VAL A 165 -36.68 -18.78 -10.19
C VAL A 165 -36.76 -19.09 -11.67
N GLU A 166 -37.62 -20.06 -12.01
CA GLU A 166 -38.13 -20.20 -13.36
C GLU A 166 -38.58 -18.80 -13.72
N THR A 167 -37.76 -18.12 -14.53
CA THR A 167 -38.21 -16.93 -15.22
C THR A 167 -39.25 -17.51 -16.15
N GLY A 168 -40.49 -17.56 -15.68
CA GLY A 168 -41.62 -17.99 -16.46
C GLY A 168 -41.47 -17.27 -17.78
N SER A 169 -41.35 -18.03 -18.86
CA SER A 169 -41.32 -17.50 -20.21
C SER A 169 -42.69 -16.87 -20.45
N ALA A 170 -42.87 -15.65 -19.95
CA ALA A 170 -43.89 -14.77 -20.43
C ALA A 170 -43.53 -14.54 -21.90
N SER A 171 -44.27 -15.21 -22.80
CA SER A 171 -44.29 -14.79 -24.19
C SER A 171 -44.55 -13.29 -24.19
N PRO A 172 -43.74 -12.48 -24.88
CA PRO A 172 -43.95 -11.04 -24.92
C PRO A 172 -45.34 -10.84 -25.52
N SER A 173 -46.29 -10.39 -24.69
CA SER A 173 -47.55 -9.89 -25.22
C SER A 173 -47.19 -8.68 -26.07
N ALA A 174 -47.65 -8.64 -27.33
CA ALA A 174 -47.23 -7.66 -28.34
C ALA A 174 -47.61 -6.19 -28.03
N ASN A 175 -47.97 -5.88 -26.78
CA ASN A 175 -48.54 -4.61 -26.35
C ASN A 175 -48.03 -4.13 -24.97
N GLU A 176 -46.96 -4.71 -24.42
CA GLU A 176 -46.30 -4.13 -23.25
C GLU A 176 -45.31 -3.01 -23.67
N PRO A 177 -45.25 -1.88 -22.96
CA PRO A 177 -44.33 -0.80 -23.28
C PRO A 177 -42.87 -1.24 -23.13
N ASP A 178 -42.05 -0.92 -24.12
CA ASP A 178 -40.60 -1.12 -24.03
C ASP A 178 -39.99 -0.18 -22.97
N ILE A 179 -39.27 -0.75 -22.01
CA ILE A 179 -38.50 0.02 -21.02
C ILE A 179 -37.04 0.08 -21.47
N TYR A 180 -36.62 1.23 -21.97
CA TYR A 180 -35.24 1.49 -22.37
C TYR A 180 -34.43 2.03 -21.17
N TYR A 181 -33.43 1.26 -20.73
CA TYR A 181 -32.41 1.76 -19.81
C TYR A 181 -31.28 2.40 -20.63
N ILE A 182 -31.25 3.73 -20.65
CA ILE A 182 -30.16 4.50 -21.23
C ILE A 182 -29.17 4.79 -20.10
N VAL A 183 -28.07 4.04 -20.06
CA VAL A 183 -26.94 4.31 -19.16
C VAL A 183 -25.95 5.16 -19.94
N LEU A 184 -25.88 6.44 -19.60
CA LEU A 184 -24.89 7.36 -20.16
C LEU A 184 -23.55 7.09 -19.50
N ASP A 185 -22.62 6.50 -20.25
CA ASP A 185 -21.24 6.32 -19.84
C ASP A 185 -20.52 7.68 -19.92
N ALA A 186 -20.23 8.28 -18.76
CA ALA A 186 -19.51 9.54 -18.64
C ALA A 186 -18.06 9.26 -18.22
N HIS A 187 -17.32 8.55 -19.07
CA HIS A 187 -15.89 8.39 -18.94
C HIS A 187 -15.20 8.76 -20.26
N GLY A 188 -14.66 9.99 -20.29
CA GLY A 188 -13.66 10.47 -21.24
C GLY A 188 -12.35 10.73 -20.53
#